data_AF-A0AAW7U8L8-F1
#
_entry.id   AF-A0AAW7U8L8-F1
#
_cell.length_a   1.000
_cell.length_b   1.000
_cell.length_c   1.000
_cell.angle_alpha   90.00
_cell.angle_beta   90.00
_cell.angle_gamma   90.00
#
_symmetry.space_group_name_H-M   'P 1'
#
loop_
_entity.id
_entity.type
_entity.pdbx_description
1 polymer ?
#
loop_
_entity_poly.entity_id
_entity_poly.type
_entity_poly.pdbx_seq_one_letter_code
_entity_poly.pdbx_strand_id
1 'polypeptide(L)' 'MNKTLKTIIFLVALMAAFYAGMKFQAYVYDDLCLDLGGGKQPGGYPICVMERKTDQ' A
#
# COMPACT_ATOMS: atom_id res chain seq x y z
N MET A 1 -13.60 9.01 -31.75
CA MET A 1 -12.58 9.26 -30.71
C MET A 1 -11.21 9.30 -31.36
N ASN A 2 -10.59 10.47 -31.40
CA ASN A 2 -9.22 10.72 -31.88
C ASN A 2 -8.20 9.83 -31.15
N LYS A 3 -7.20 9.33 -31.88
CA LYS A 3 -6.16 8.42 -31.35
C LYS A 3 -5.51 8.99 -30.09
N THR A 4 -5.21 10.28 -30.08
CA THR A 4 -4.63 11.00 -28.94
C THR A 4 -5.51 10.93 -27.69
N LEU A 5 -6.82 11.13 -27.83
CA LEU A 5 -7.74 11.04 -26.68
C LEU A 5 -7.82 9.62 -26.13
N LYS A 6 -7.80 8.60 -27.00
CA LYS A 6 -7.75 7.20 -26.54
C LYS A 6 -6.51 6.93 -25.70
N THR A 7 -5.35 7.40 -26.17
CA THR A 7 -4.07 7.24 -25.47
C THR A 7 -4.08 7.96 -24.12
N ILE A 8 -4.63 9.18 -24.05
CA ILE A 8 -4.74 9.92 -22.78
C ILE A 8 -5.63 9.16 -21.79
N ILE A 9 -6.81 8.71 -22.22
CA ILE A 9 -7.73 7.95 -21.35
C ILE A 9 -7.05 6.68 -20.84
N PHE A 10 -6.35 5.95 -21.72
CA PHE A 10 -5.65 4.73 -21.35
C PHE A 10 -4.55 4.99 -20.32
N LEU A 11 -3.74 6.04 -20.51
CA LEU A 11 -2.70 6.43 -19.55
C LEU A 11 -3.30 6.82 -18.19
N VAL A 12 -4.38 7.60 -18.18
CA VAL A 12 -5.06 7.98 -16.94
C VAL A 12 -5.60 6.74 -16.21
N ALA A 13 -6.21 5.80 -16.95
CA ALA A 13 -6.71 4.55 -16.38
C ALA A 13 -5.57 3.70 -15.79
N LEU A 14 -4.42 3.60 -16.46
CA LEU A 14 -3.25 2.90 -15.94
C LEU A 14 -2.72 3.54 -14.65
N MET A 15 -2.59 4.86 -14.62
CA MET A 15 -2.12 5.59 -13.43
C MET A 15 -3.09 5.41 -12.25
N ALA A 16 -4.41 5.45 -12.52
CA ALA A 16 -5.43 5.23 -11.51
C ALA A 16 -5.38 3.80 -10.95
N ALA A 17 -5.27 2.79 -11.82
CA ALA A 17 -5.15 1.39 -11.40
C ALA A 17 -3.87 1.14 -10.59
N PHE A 18 -2.74 1.72 -11.01
CA PHE A 18 -1.48 1.63 -10.29
C PHE A 18 -1.58 2.27 -8.90
N TYR A 19 -2.14 3.47 -8.80
CA TYR A 19 -2.34 4.16 -7.53
C TYR A 19 -3.27 3.38 -6.59
N ALA A 20 -4.38 2.86 -7.10
CA ALA A 20 -5.29 2.02 -6.33
C ALA A 20 -4.59 0.75 -5.83
N GLY A 21 -3.79 0.10 -6.68
CA GLY A 21 -2.99 -1.07 -6.31
C GLY A 21 -2.00 -0.78 -5.19
N MET A 22 -1.26 0.32 -5.28
CA MET A 22 -0.33 0.73 -4.21
C MET A 22 -1.03 0.96 -2.87
N LYS A 23 -2.20 1.63 -2.87
CA LYS A 23 -2.97 1.91 -1.66
C LYS A 23 -3.55 0.63 -1.07
N PHE A 24 -4.03 -0.29 -1.91
CA PHE A 24 -4.52 -1.59 -1.48
C PHE A 24 -3.40 -2.45 -0.89
N GLN A 25 -2.22 -2.47 -1.53
CA GLN A 25 -1.06 -3.21 -1.01
C GLN A 25 -0.63 -2.69 0.37
N ALA A 26 -0.61 -1.36 0.56
CA ALA A 26 -0.30 -0.77 1.86
C ALA A 26 -1.35 -1.15 2.93
N TYR A 27 -2.63 -1.17 2.56
CA TYR A 27 -3.71 -1.59 3.46
C TYR A 27 -3.58 -3.05 3.89
N VAL A 28 -3.38 -3.97 2.93
CA VAL A 28 -3.19 -5.40 3.22
C VAL A 28 -1.93 -5.64 4.04
N TYR A 29 -0.86 -4.89 3.79
CA TYR A 29 0.38 -4.98 4.57
C TYR A 29 0.16 -4.56 6.03
N ASP A 30 -0.54 -3.44 6.26
CA ASP A 30 -0.88 -2.98 7.60
C ASP A 30 -1.78 -3.97 8.35
N ASP A 31 -2.76 -4.55 7.66
CA ASP A 31 -3.69 -5.54 8.23
C ASP A 31 -2.97 -6.82 8.65
N LEU A 32 -2.17 -7.40 7.74
CA LEU A 32 -1.33 -8.55 8.03
C LEU A 32 -0.34 -8.27 9.16
N CYS A 33 0.19 -7.06 9.23
CA CYS A 33 1.10 -6.66 10.30
C CYS A 33 0.41 -6.73 11.66
N LEU A 34 -0.79 -6.16 11.76
CA LEU A 34 -1.58 -6.14 12.99
C LEU A 34 -2.01 -7.55 13.40
N ASP A 35 -2.38 -8.41 12.45
CA ASP A 35 -2.73 -9.81 12.69
C ASP A 35 -1.57 -10.62 13.26
N LEU A 36 -0.33 -10.31 12.85
CA LEU A 36 0.89 -10.95 13.36
C LEU A 36 1.35 -10.36 14.71
N GLY A 37 0.60 -9.43 15.31
CA GLY A 37 0.97 -8.74 16.55
C GLY A 37 2.08 -7.70 16.36
N GLY A 38 2.30 -7.25 15.13
CA GLY A 38 3.21 -6.17 14.81
C GLY A 38 2.56 -4.80 15.04
N GLY A 39 3.40 -3.82 15.34
CA GLY A 39 2.98 -2.42 15.53
C GLY A 39 3.61 -1.50 14.48
N LYS A 40 3.05 -0.29 14.36
CA LYS A 40 3.71 0.80 13.63
C LYS A 40 4.78 1.42 14.52
N GLN A 41 6.03 1.41 14.07
CA GLN A 41 7.10 2.11 14.78
C GLN A 41 6.83 3.62 14.78
N PRO A 42 6.96 4.32 15.93
CA PRO A 42 6.92 5.78 15.96
C PRO A 42 7.99 6.36 15.03
N GLY A 43 7.59 7.30 14.16
CA GLY A 43 8.47 7.87 13.13
C GLY A 43 7.86 7.93 11.72
N GLY A 44 6.67 7.33 11.51
CA GLY A 44 5.90 7.49 10.28
C GLY A 44 6.32 6.58 9.12
N TYR A 45 7.15 5.57 9.38
CA TYR A 45 7.52 4.58 8.37
C TYR A 45 6.50 3.42 8.37
N PRO A 46 6.05 2.95 7.18
CA PRO A 46 5.11 1.83 7.05
C PRO A 46 5.83 0.48 7.23
N ILE A 47 6.75 0.39 8.19
CA ILE A 47 7.50 -0.83 8.46
C ILE A 47 6.78 -1.56 9.58
N CYS A 48 6.32 -2.78 9.29
CA CYS A 48 5.79 -3.67 10.30
C CYS A 48 6.92 -4.11 11.23
N VAL A 49 6.85 -3.71 12.49
CA VAL A 49 7.80 -4.16 13.51
C VAL A 49 7.09 -5.19 14.36
N MET A 50 7.56 -6.44 14.30
CA MET A 50 7.07 -7.49 15.18
C MET A 50 7.47 -7.13 16.61
N GLU A 51 6.50 -6.87 17.49
CA GLU A 51 6.77 -6.74 18.91
C GLU A 51 7.19 -8.11 19.44
N ARG A 52 8.50 -8.39 19.41
CA ARG A 52 9.01 -9.53 20.16
C ARG A 52 8.75 -9.22 21.62
N LYS A 53 7.81 -9.94 22.23
CA LYS A 53 7.78 -10.07 23.69
C LYS A 53 9.15 -10.60 24.08
N THR A 54 10.01 -9.69 24.53
CA THR A 54 11.14 -10.06 25.36
C THR A 54 10.50 -10.59 26.62
N ASP A 55 10.38 -11.91 26.73
CA ASP A 55 10.20 -12.57 28.02
C ASP A 55 11.36 -12.12 28.93
N GLN A 56 11.07 -11.15 29.80
CA GLN A 56 11.79 -10.79 31.02
C GLN A 56 10.74 -10.36 32.03
#